data_AF-A0A2N1WIL2-F1
#
_entry.id   AF-A0A2N1WIL2-F1
#
_cell.length_a   1.000
_cell.length_b   1.000
_cell.length_c   1.000
_cell.angle_alpha   90.00
_cell.angle_beta   90.00
_cell.angle_gamma   90.00
#
_symmetry.space_group_name_H-M   'P 1'
#
loop_
_entity.id
_entity.type
_entity.pdbx_description
1 polymer ?
#
loop_
_entity_poly.entity_id
_entity_poly.type
_entity_poly.pdbx_seq_one_letter_code
_entity_poly.pdbx_strand_id
1 'polypeptide(L)'
;MEYTDFTVPEGLEMDAEVLTNFKGIAKELGIPQEAAQKLIDLQASLETKRSAAAEQAQAEQAQQWAAQIKADKELGGENYSKTVETAVKAIEQYGSPELRSLLNETGIGNHPELVKFCHRIGKALSEDGLVMGGTQSAREMSIVDAFK
;
A
#
# COMPACT_ATOMS: atom_id res chain seq x y z
N MET A 1 -33.13 22.76 -21.18
CA MET A 1 -32.78 21.34 -21.24
C MET A 1 -32.74 20.83 -19.80
N GLU A 2 -33.54 19.82 -19.46
CA GLU A 2 -33.53 19.19 -18.14
C GLU A 2 -32.76 17.87 -18.24
N TYR A 3 -31.86 17.62 -17.28
CA TYR A 3 -31.07 16.38 -17.23
C TYR A 3 -31.65 15.43 -16.19
N THR A 4 -31.70 14.16 -16.53
CA THR A 4 -31.81 13.09 -15.52
C THR A 4 -30.50 12.99 -14.75
N ASP A 5 -30.53 12.40 -13.56
CA ASP A 5 -29.30 12.17 -12.80
C ASP A 5 -28.38 11.21 -13.57
N PHE A 6 -27.08 11.48 -13.51
CA PHE A 6 -26.08 10.66 -14.18
C PHE A 6 -25.90 9.35 -13.41
N THR A 7 -25.80 8.25 -14.15
CA THR A 7 -25.46 6.97 -13.57
C THR A 7 -23.95 6.85 -13.44
N VAL A 8 -23.48 6.31 -12.32
CA VAL A 8 -22.06 5.97 -12.09
C VAL A 8 -21.96 4.44 -12.05
N PRO A 9 -20.96 3.82 -12.71
CA PRO A 9 -20.76 2.37 -12.65
C PRO A 9 -20.58 1.85 -11.22
N GLU A 10 -20.98 0.61 -10.98
CA GLU A 10 -20.82 -0.03 -9.66
C GLU A 10 -19.35 -0.08 -9.23
N GLY A 11 -19.11 0.15 -7.94
CA GLY A 11 -17.77 0.16 -7.35
C GLY A 11 -16.98 1.46 -7.55
N LEU A 12 -17.57 2.46 -8.20
CA LEU A 12 -17.01 3.82 -8.29
C LEU A 12 -17.91 4.81 -7.54
N GLU A 13 -17.28 5.64 -6.72
CA GLU A 13 -17.92 6.81 -6.16
C GLU A 13 -17.41 8.04 -6.91
N MET A 14 -18.35 8.81 -7.49
CA MET A 14 -18.06 10.14 -7.99
C MET A 14 -18.67 11.14 -7.03
N ASP A 15 -17.90 12.18 -6.73
CA ASP A 15 -18.32 13.25 -5.84
C ASP A 15 -19.60 13.94 -6.34
N ALA A 16 -20.58 14.07 -5.46
CA ALA A 16 -21.90 14.60 -5.80
C ALA A 16 -21.86 16.08 -6.20
N GLU A 17 -20.95 16.87 -5.64
CA GLU A 17 -20.72 18.27 -6.01
C GLU A 17 -20.13 18.34 -7.43
N VAL A 18 -19.17 17.47 -7.74
CA VAL A 18 -18.58 17.36 -9.08
C VAL A 18 -19.63 16.99 -10.13
N LEU A 19 -20.50 16.01 -9.85
CA LEU A 19 -21.59 15.63 -10.76
C LEU A 19 -22.60 16.77 -10.96
N THR A 20 -22.91 17.51 -9.90
CA THR A 20 -23.81 18.68 -9.96
C THR A 20 -23.19 19.80 -10.80
N ASN A 21 -21.91 20.09 -10.60
CA ASN A 21 -21.17 21.09 -11.38
C ASN A 21 -21.10 20.69 -12.86
N PHE A 22 -20.84 19.41 -13.15
CA PHE A 22 -20.85 18.91 -14.52
C PHE A 22 -22.22 19.04 -15.19
N LYS A 23 -23.32 18.74 -14.49
CA LYS A 23 -24.69 18.94 -14.97
C LYS A 23 -24.95 20.41 -15.34
N GLY A 24 -24.44 21.35 -14.54
CA GLY A 24 -24.49 22.79 -14.83
C GLY A 24 -23.77 23.16 -16.12
N ILE A 25 -22.51 22.73 -16.26
CA ILE A 25 -21.68 22.99 -17.46
C ILE A 25 -22.30 22.35 -18.70
N ALA A 26 -22.75 21.11 -18.61
CA ALA A 26 -23.38 20.41 -19.73
C ALA A 26 -24.63 21.17 -20.23
N LYS A 27 -25.45 21.69 -19.30
CA LYS A 27 -26.63 22.50 -19.60
C LYS A 27 -26.27 23.82 -20.28
N GLU A 28 -25.24 24.51 -19.81
CA GLU A 28 -24.74 25.76 -20.41
C GLU A 28 -24.23 25.54 -21.84
N LEU A 29 -23.50 24.45 -22.06
CA LEU A 29 -22.92 24.08 -23.35
C LEU A 29 -23.92 23.39 -24.30
N GLY A 30 -25.14 23.09 -23.83
CA GLY A 30 -26.18 22.43 -24.62
C GLY A 30 -25.86 20.98 -25.00
N ILE A 31 -25.06 20.28 -24.20
CA ILE A 31 -24.65 18.89 -24.47
C ILE A 31 -25.86 17.96 -24.30
N PRO A 32 -26.28 17.15 -25.28
CA PRO A 32 -27.38 16.22 -25.08
C PRO A 32 -27.13 15.24 -23.91
N GLN A 33 -28.19 14.85 -23.17
CA GLN A 33 -28.09 13.91 -22.02
C GLN A 33 -27.22 12.69 -22.31
N GLU A 34 -27.45 12.03 -23.46
CA GLU A 34 -26.70 10.84 -23.86
C GLU A 34 -25.21 11.11 -24.04
N ALA A 35 -24.86 12.27 -24.59
CA ALA A 35 -23.47 12.67 -24.74
C ALA A 35 -22.82 13.00 -23.40
N ALA A 36 -23.56 13.66 -22.50
CA ALA A 36 -23.08 13.94 -21.15
C ALA A 36 -22.87 12.66 -20.33
N GLN A 37 -23.78 11.67 -20.44
CA GLN A 37 -23.61 10.36 -19.81
C GLN A 37 -22.35 9.63 -20.33
N LYS A 38 -22.10 9.64 -21.65
CA LYS A 38 -20.87 9.05 -22.21
C LYS A 38 -19.59 9.68 -21.68
N LEU A 39 -19.60 10.97 -21.34
CA LEU A 39 -18.45 11.64 -20.72
C LEU A 39 -18.24 11.19 -19.27
N ILE A 40 -19.32 10.98 -18.51
CA ILE A 40 -19.26 10.38 -17.17
C ILE A 40 -18.72 8.95 -17.25
N ASP A 41 -19.21 8.14 -18.19
CA ASP A 41 -18.77 6.76 -18.37
C ASP A 41 -17.28 6.68 -18.74
N LEU A 42 -16.79 7.61 -19.58
CA LEU A 42 -15.38 7.73 -19.93
C LEU A 42 -14.52 8.09 -18.71
N GLN A 43 -14.96 9.07 -17.91
CA GLN A 43 -14.26 9.47 -16.69
C GLN A 43 -14.20 8.32 -15.68
N ALA A 44 -15.32 7.61 -15.50
CA ALA A 44 -15.38 6.41 -14.65
C ALA A 44 -14.40 5.33 -15.12
N SER A 45 -14.34 5.05 -16.43
CA SER A 45 -13.37 4.09 -16.99
C SER A 45 -11.92 4.52 -16.78
N LEU A 46 -11.63 5.81 -16.88
CA LEU A 46 -10.30 6.35 -16.61
C LEU A 46 -9.91 6.16 -15.13
N GLU A 47 -10.85 6.37 -14.22
CA GLU A 47 -10.63 6.20 -12.79
C GLU A 47 -10.34 4.73 -12.43
N THR A 48 -11.10 3.78 -12.98
CA THR A 48 -10.81 2.35 -12.83
C THR A 48 -9.39 2.01 -13.30
N LYS A 49 -8.97 2.54 -14.47
CA LYS A 49 -7.61 2.31 -14.98
C LYS A 49 -6.54 2.92 -14.09
N ARG A 50 -6.79 4.09 -13.51
CA ARG A 50 -5.87 4.75 -12.56
C ARG A 50 -5.74 3.94 -11.27
N SER A 51 -6.85 3.46 -10.72
CA SER A 51 -6.83 2.59 -9.53
C SER A 51 -6.02 1.33 -9.78
N ALA A 52 -6.30 0.61 -10.87
CA ALA A 52 -5.54 -0.60 -11.24
C ALA A 52 -4.05 -0.32 -11.47
N ALA A 53 -3.70 0.81 -12.10
CA ALA A 53 -2.31 1.20 -12.28
C ALA A 53 -1.62 1.56 -10.94
N ALA A 54 -2.34 2.17 -10.01
CA ALA A 54 -1.83 2.48 -8.67
C ALA A 54 -1.57 1.19 -7.87
N GLU A 55 -2.50 0.24 -7.89
CA GLU A 55 -2.32 -1.10 -7.27
C GLU A 55 -1.11 -1.83 -7.86
N GLN A 56 -0.97 -1.82 -9.19
CA GLN A 56 0.19 -2.41 -9.85
C GLN A 56 1.50 -1.72 -9.44
N ALA A 57 1.53 -0.38 -9.42
CA ALA A 57 2.70 0.38 -9.02
C ALA A 57 3.10 0.08 -7.55
N GLN A 58 2.12 -0.07 -6.65
CA GLN A 58 2.37 -0.48 -5.27
C GLN A 58 2.98 -1.88 -5.20
N ALA A 59 2.44 -2.84 -5.95
CA ALA A 59 2.96 -4.20 -5.99
C ALA A 59 4.39 -4.25 -6.56
N GLU A 60 4.67 -3.51 -7.63
CA GLU A 60 6.01 -3.38 -8.22
C GLU A 60 6.99 -2.72 -7.24
N GLN A 61 6.56 -1.67 -6.53
CA GLN A 61 7.37 -0.99 -5.52
C GLN A 61 7.73 -1.93 -4.36
N ALA A 62 6.78 -2.74 -3.88
CA ALA A 62 7.03 -3.74 -2.84
C ALA A 62 8.04 -4.80 -3.29
N GLN A 63 7.93 -5.28 -4.53
CA GLN A 63 8.91 -6.21 -5.11
C GLN A 63 10.30 -5.56 -5.24
N GLN A 64 10.36 -4.30 -5.65
CA GLN A 64 11.62 -3.55 -5.77
C GLN A 64 12.30 -3.40 -4.41
N TRP A 65 11.56 -3.04 -3.37
CA TRP A 65 12.10 -2.94 -2.02
C TRP A 65 12.58 -4.28 -1.47
N ALA A 66 11.82 -5.36 -1.70
CA ALA A 66 12.26 -6.70 -1.33
C ALA A 66 13.58 -7.09 -2.02
N ALA A 67 13.75 -6.74 -3.30
CA ALA A 67 15.00 -6.95 -4.01
C ALA A 67 16.15 -6.11 -3.43
N GLN A 68 15.89 -4.85 -3.07
CA GLN A 68 16.88 -3.98 -2.42
C GLN A 68 17.32 -4.53 -1.06
N ILE A 69 16.39 -5.01 -0.23
CA ILE A 69 16.71 -5.64 1.06
C ILE A 69 17.56 -6.89 0.86
N LYS A 70 17.22 -7.75 -0.11
CA LYS A 70 17.99 -8.97 -0.42
C LYS A 70 19.42 -8.66 -0.91
N ALA A 71 19.60 -7.56 -1.63
CA ALA A 71 20.89 -7.11 -2.16
C ALA A 71 21.71 -6.29 -1.15
N ASP A 72 21.09 -5.78 -0.09
CA ASP A 72 21.75 -5.00 0.93
C ASP A 72 22.72 -5.88 1.74
N LYS A 73 23.93 -5.36 2.01
CA LYS A 73 25.00 -6.12 2.68
C LYS A 73 24.76 -6.30 4.18
N GLU A 74 24.04 -5.37 4.81
CA GLU A 74 23.68 -5.44 6.23
C GLU A 74 22.47 -6.37 6.41
N LEU A 75 21.47 -6.24 5.53
CA LEU A 75 20.19 -6.90 5.69
C LEU A 75 20.08 -8.25 4.98
N GLY A 76 20.64 -8.36 3.78
CA GLY A 76 20.40 -9.43 2.82
C GLY A 76 21.37 -10.61 2.89
N GLY A 77 21.42 -11.40 1.82
CA GLY A 77 22.26 -12.60 1.74
C GLY A 77 21.99 -13.59 2.89
N GLU A 78 23.06 -14.05 3.54
CA GLU A 78 22.97 -14.96 4.70
C GLU A 78 22.29 -14.32 5.92
N ASN A 79 22.28 -12.98 6.02
CA ASN A 79 21.66 -12.26 7.12
C ASN A 79 20.15 -12.11 6.94
N TYR A 80 19.61 -12.33 5.74
CA TYR A 80 18.23 -12.02 5.38
C TYR A 80 17.21 -12.64 6.35
N SER A 81 17.34 -13.92 6.66
CA SER A 81 16.43 -14.60 7.58
C SER A 81 16.47 -13.98 8.99
N LYS A 82 17.67 -13.71 9.51
CA LYS A 82 17.86 -13.08 10.83
C LYS A 82 17.34 -11.64 10.85
N THR A 83 17.54 -10.89 9.77
CA THR A 83 17.03 -9.54 9.62
C THR A 83 15.51 -9.50 9.69
N VAL A 84 14.84 -10.35 8.92
CA VAL A 84 13.37 -10.46 8.93
C VAL A 84 12.88 -10.79 10.34
N GLU A 85 13.46 -11.81 10.98
CA GLU A 85 13.08 -12.21 12.34
C GLU A 85 13.26 -11.09 13.36
N THR A 86 14.40 -10.39 13.31
CA THR A 86 14.74 -9.31 14.25
C THR A 86 13.81 -8.11 14.05
N ALA A 87 13.51 -7.75 12.81
CA ALA A 87 12.62 -6.64 12.49
C ALA A 87 11.17 -6.93 12.91
N VAL A 88 10.68 -8.14 12.66
CA VAL A 88 9.34 -8.58 13.10
C VAL A 88 9.22 -8.53 14.61
N LYS A 89 10.18 -9.11 15.34
CA LYS A 89 10.18 -9.07 16.81
C LYS A 89 10.18 -7.65 17.37
N ALA A 90 10.93 -6.72 16.76
CA ALA A 90 10.94 -5.33 17.18
C ALA A 90 9.54 -4.68 17.04
N ILE A 91 8.81 -4.99 15.97
CA ILE A 91 7.48 -4.43 15.73
C ILE A 91 6.43 -5.09 16.61
N GLU A 92 6.52 -6.41 16.85
CA GLU A 92 5.63 -7.11 17.78
C GLU A 92 5.81 -6.63 19.23
N GLN A 93 7.06 -6.34 19.63
CA GLN A 93 7.38 -5.96 21.01
C GLN A 93 7.12 -4.48 21.30
N TYR A 94 7.38 -3.59 20.34
CA TYR A 94 7.35 -2.13 20.57
C TYR A 94 6.32 -1.39 19.70
N GLY A 95 5.75 -2.06 18.71
CA GLY A 95 4.69 -1.50 17.90
C GLY A 95 3.34 -1.55 18.61
N SER A 96 2.34 -0.97 17.95
CA SER A 96 0.93 -1.15 18.30
C SER A 96 0.20 -1.85 17.16
N PRO A 97 -0.99 -2.42 17.40
CA PRO A 97 -1.84 -2.94 16.34
C PRO A 97 -2.10 -1.90 15.22
N GLU A 98 -2.27 -0.63 15.58
CA GLU A 98 -2.50 0.47 14.65
C GLU A 98 -1.25 0.75 13.79
N LEU A 99 -0.06 0.75 14.40
CA LEU A 99 1.18 0.87 13.65
C LEU A 99 1.35 -0.29 12.68
N ARG A 100 1.05 -1.52 13.12
CA ARG A 100 1.14 -2.70 12.26
C ARG A 100 0.16 -2.60 11.08
N SER A 101 -1.08 -2.17 11.32
CA SER A 101 -2.07 -1.93 10.26
C SER A 101 -1.54 -0.91 9.25
N LEU A 102 -1.04 0.22 9.74
CA LEU A 102 -0.47 1.26 8.89
C LEU A 102 0.68 0.74 8.02
N LEU A 103 1.60 -0.06 8.59
CA LEU A 103 2.73 -0.62 7.86
C LEU A 103 2.31 -1.57 6.73
N ASN A 104 1.26 -2.35 6.97
CA ASN A 104 0.72 -3.30 5.99
C ASN A 104 -0.12 -2.57 4.92
N GLU A 105 -1.02 -1.68 5.33
CA GLU A 105 -1.92 -0.93 4.44
C GLU A 105 -1.15 -0.01 3.48
N THR A 106 -0.11 0.65 3.97
CA THR A 106 0.71 1.55 3.15
C THR A 106 1.83 0.81 2.40
N GLY A 107 2.10 -0.44 2.77
CA GLY A 107 3.24 -1.23 2.29
C GLY A 107 4.61 -0.72 2.78
N ILE A 108 4.68 0.36 3.56
CA ILE A 108 5.95 0.97 4.01
C ILE A 108 6.75 0.04 4.94
N GLY A 109 6.09 -0.98 5.53
CA GLY A 109 6.76 -2.07 6.27
C GLY A 109 7.90 -2.72 5.49
N ASN A 110 7.76 -2.78 4.17
CA ASN A 110 8.76 -3.38 3.27
C ASN A 110 9.89 -2.42 2.88
N HIS A 111 9.86 -1.16 3.29
CA HIS A 111 10.85 -0.17 2.87
C HIS A 111 12.24 -0.47 3.47
N PRO A 112 13.35 -0.49 2.68
CA PRO A 112 14.65 -0.93 3.17
C PRO A 112 15.17 -0.15 4.37
N GLU A 113 14.99 1.17 4.39
CA GLU A 113 15.44 2.00 5.52
C GLU A 113 14.62 1.75 6.80
N LEU A 114 13.33 1.41 6.69
CA LEU A 114 12.54 1.03 7.85
C LEU A 114 13.01 -0.32 8.39
N VAL A 115 13.30 -1.28 7.50
CA VAL A 115 13.85 -2.58 7.88
C VAL A 115 15.22 -2.43 8.53
N LYS A 116 16.10 -1.55 8.02
CA LYS A 116 17.38 -1.22 8.68
C LYS A 116 17.19 -0.63 10.06
N PHE A 117 16.23 0.29 10.21
CA PHE A 117 15.91 0.88 11.48
C PHE A 117 15.48 -0.18 12.51
N CYS A 118 14.52 -1.05 12.15
CA CYS A 118 14.07 -2.14 13.01
C CYS A 118 15.17 -3.16 13.30
N HIS A 119 16.00 -3.50 12.31
CA HIS A 119 17.15 -4.40 12.49
C HIS A 119 18.17 -3.83 13.48
N ARG A 120 18.51 -2.54 13.36
CA ARG A 120 19.46 -1.87 14.27
C ARG A 120 18.93 -1.81 15.70
N ILE A 121 17.63 -1.54 15.88
CA ILE A 121 16.97 -1.60 17.19
C ILE A 121 17.08 -3.01 17.76
N GLY A 122 16.66 -4.05 17.03
CA GLY A 122 16.68 -5.41 17.54
C GLY A 122 18.10 -5.94 17.79
N LYS A 123 19.10 -5.50 17.02
CA LYS A 123 20.51 -5.79 17.29
C LYS A 123 20.97 -5.14 18.60
N ALA A 124 20.72 -3.85 18.80
CA ALA A 124 21.09 -3.15 20.04
C ALA A 124 20.45 -3.81 21.27
N LEU A 125 19.18 -4.22 21.16
CA LEU A 125 18.47 -4.93 22.23
C LEU A 125 19.02 -6.34 22.49
N SER A 126 19.44 -7.06 21.45
CA SER A 126 20.05 -8.39 21.61
C SER A 126 21.45 -8.31 22.23
N GLU A 127 22.17 -7.22 21.99
CA GLU A 127 23.48 -6.94 22.58
C GLU A 127 23.36 -6.50 24.05
N ASP A 128 22.32 -5.75 24.41
CA ASP A 128 22.03 -5.34 25.81
C ASP A 128 21.32 -6.46 26.61
N GLY A 129 20.60 -7.35 25.93
CA GLY A 129 19.78 -8.42 26.49
C GLY A 129 20.21 -9.80 26.01
N LEU A 130 21.44 -10.23 26.35
CA LEU A 130 21.95 -11.60 26.18
C LEU A 130 21.17 -12.67 26.99
N VAL A 131 19.85 -12.59 27.08
CA VAL A 131 18.96 -13.69 27.52
C VAL A 131 17.59 -13.50 26.88
N MET A 132 17.30 -14.21 25.79
CA MET A 132 15.96 -14.76 25.56
C MET A 132 16.09 -15.95 24.61
N GLY A 133 16.20 -17.12 25.23
CA GLY A 133 16.06 -18.40 24.54
C GLY A 133 14.60 -18.63 24.15
N GLY A 134 14.38 -19.02 22.91
CA GLY A 134 13.06 -19.35 22.39
C GLY A 134 13.19 -19.82 20.95
N THR A 135 13.45 -21.11 20.77
CA THR A 135 13.44 -21.78 19.47
C THR A 135 12.02 -21.72 18.91
N GLN A 136 11.79 -20.89 17.90
CA GLN A 136 10.58 -20.99 17.08
C GLN A 136 11.00 -21.25 15.64
N SER A 137 10.38 -22.31 15.09
CA SER A 137 10.70 -22.91 13.80
C SER A 137 10.74 -21.87 12.68
N ALA A 138 11.86 -21.82 11.97
CA ALA A 138 12.04 -20.98 10.79
C ALA A 138 11.08 -21.44 9.68
N ARG A 139 9.90 -20.82 9.62
CA ARG A 139 9.17 -20.71 8.36
C ARG A 139 9.97 -19.73 7.50
N GLU A 140 10.31 -20.11 6.28
CA GLU A 140 10.82 -19.18 5.26
C GLU A 140 9.74 -18.14 4.98
N MET A 141 9.71 -17.08 5.79
CA MET A 141 8.82 -15.94 5.64
C MET A 141 9.59 -14.87 4.88
N SER A 142 9.04 -14.38 3.76
CA SER A 142 9.63 -13.22 3.09
C SER A 142 9.26 -11.95 3.85
N ILE A 143 10.06 -10.88 3.71
CA ILE A 143 9.73 -9.59 4.32
C ILE A 143 8.35 -9.10 3.85
N VAL A 144 8.04 -9.38 2.59
CA VAL A 144 6.75 -9.08 1.98
C VAL A 144 5.62 -9.82 2.70
N ASP A 145 5.83 -11.07 3.13
CA ASP A 145 4.82 -11.84 3.87
C ASP A 145 4.76 -11.47 5.36
N ALA A 146 5.86 -10.93 5.90
CA ALA A 146 5.89 -10.39 7.26
C ALA A 146 5.13 -9.05 7.38
N PHE A 147 5.04 -8.29 6.26
CA PHE A 147 4.38 -6.99 6.15
C PHE A 147 3.20 -6.97 5.17
N LYS A 148 2.50 -8.09 5.05
CA LYS A 148 1.19 -8.21 4.41
C LYS A 148 0.13 -8.42 5.50
#